data_AF-A0A370DD68-F1
#
_entry.id   AF-A0A370DD68-F1
#
_cell.length_a   1.000
_cell.length_b   1.000
_cell.length_c   1.000
_cell.angle_alpha   90.00
_cell.angle_beta   90.00
_cell.angle_gamma   90.00
#
_symmetry.space_group_name_H-M   'P 1'
#
loop_
_entity.id
_entity.type
_entity.pdbx_description
1 polymer ?
#
loop_
_entity_poly.entity_id
_entity_poly.type
_entity_poly.pdbx_seq_one_letter_code
_entity_poly.pdbx_strand_id
1 'polypeptide(L)'
;MSDAPNCKCVISFLWTNALVVGALVFLMFTFIDPADIAVAMMLDIDESVFRIQAYAFSFGFMWLAFSASTFLNCYFSRLKYNMNNTAK
;
A
#
# COMPACT_ATOMS: atom_id res chain seq x y z
N MET A 1 -30.96 -4.67 9.86
CA MET A 1 -29.85 -5.07 8.96
C MET A 1 -28.58 -4.95 9.75
N SER A 2 -27.80 -6.04 9.87
CA SER A 2 -26.55 -6.03 10.63
C SER A 2 -25.45 -5.43 9.75
N ASP A 3 -25.40 -4.10 9.69
CA ASP A 3 -24.40 -3.29 8.98
C ASP A 3 -23.06 -3.22 9.73
N ALA A 4 -22.65 -4.32 10.36
CA ALA A 4 -21.27 -4.44 10.82
C ALA A 4 -20.38 -4.73 9.60
N PRO A 5 -19.31 -3.96 9.34
CA PRO A 5 -18.40 -4.24 8.24
C PRO A 5 -17.79 -5.62 8.45
N ASN A 6 -18.35 -6.62 7.75
CA ASN A 6 -17.98 -8.02 7.91
C ASN A 6 -16.57 -8.21 7.35
N CYS A 7 -15.70 -8.81 8.16
CA CYS A 7 -14.27 -9.04 7.91
C CYS A 7 -13.98 -9.74 6.55
N LYS A 8 -14.98 -10.37 5.92
CA LYS A 8 -14.90 -10.93 4.56
C LYS A 8 -14.51 -9.92 3.47
N CYS A 9 -14.81 -8.62 3.63
CA CYS A 9 -14.37 -7.60 2.68
C CYS A 9 -12.87 -7.30 2.73
N VAL A 10 -12.18 -7.63 3.84
CA VAL A 10 -10.79 -7.21 4.07
C VAL A 10 -9.83 -7.92 3.12
N ILE A 11 -10.03 -9.21 2.86
CA ILE A 11 -9.19 -10.00 1.94
C ILE A 11 -9.38 -9.56 0.48
N SER A 12 -10.62 -9.32 0.07
CA SER A 12 -10.92 -8.81 -1.28
C SER A 12 -10.36 -7.40 -1.48
N PHE A 13 -10.38 -6.58 -0.43
CA PHE A 13 -9.77 -5.26 -0.43
C PHE A 13 -8.23 -5.33 -0.50
N LEU A 14 -7.59 -6.20 0.30
CA LEU A 14 -6.14 -6.38 0.32
C LEU A 14 -5.57 -6.74 -1.05
N TRP A 15 -6.23 -7.67 -1.76
CA TRP A 15 -5.85 -8.08 -3.11
C TRP A 15 -6.01 -6.94 -4.13
N THR A 16 -7.14 -6.23 -4.09
CA THR A 16 -7.41 -5.12 -5.01
C THR A 16 -6.42 -3.98 -4.78
N ASN A 17 -6.09 -3.71 -3.51
CA ASN A 17 -5.09 -2.73 -3.14
C ASN A 17 -3.69 -3.13 -3.62
N ALA A 18 -3.34 -4.42 -3.56
CA ALA A 18 -2.08 -4.93 -4.10
C ALA A 18 -1.93 -4.66 -5.60
N LEU A 19 -3.02 -4.84 -6.37
CA LEU A 19 -3.05 -4.54 -7.80
C LEU A 19 -2.83 -3.05 -8.10
N VAL A 20 -3.52 -2.17 -7.37
CA VAL A 20 -3.39 -0.71 -7.55
C VAL A 20 -1.97 -0.24 -7.24
N VAL A 21 -1.42 -0.72 -6.12
CA VAL A 21 -0.04 -0.42 -5.73
C VAL A 21 0.94 -1.00 -6.75
N GLY A 22 0.71 -2.21 -7.23
CA GLY A 22 1.52 -2.83 -8.28
C GLY A 22 1.56 -1.99 -9.55
N ALA A 23 0.41 -1.49 -10.00
CA ALA A 23 0.33 -0.60 -11.16
C ALA A 23 1.05 0.73 -10.95
N LEU A 24 0.92 1.33 -9.76
CA LEU A 24 1.63 2.56 -9.39
C LEU A 24 3.14 2.38 -9.36
N VAL A 25 3.60 1.31 -8.72
CA VAL A 25 5.01 0.93 -8.62
C VAL A 25 5.58 0.65 -10.00
N PHE A 26 4.84 -0.09 -10.84
CA PHE A 26 5.22 -0.34 -12.23
C PHE A 26 5.36 0.96 -13.04
N LEU A 27 4.39 1.88 -12.92
CA LEU A 27 4.43 3.19 -13.56
C LEU A 27 5.63 4.00 -13.10
N MET A 28 5.89 4.05 -11.79
CA MET A 28 6.99 4.82 -11.21
C MET A 28 8.34 4.30 -11.71
N PHE A 29 8.54 2.98 -11.66
CA PHE A 29 9.77 2.34 -12.11
C PHE A 29 9.93 2.25 -13.63
N THR A 30 8.88 2.54 -14.40
CA THR A 30 9.00 2.76 -15.85
C THR A 30 9.78 4.04 -16.15
N PHE A 31 9.71 5.06 -15.28
CA PHE A 31 10.42 6.33 -15.46
C PHE A 31 11.76 6.40 -14.74
N ILE A 32 11.92 5.64 -13.64
CA ILE A 32 13.11 5.68 -12.79
C ILE A 32 13.55 4.23 -12.57
N ASP A 33 14.63 3.78 -13.21
CA ASP A 33 15.17 2.42 -12.94
C ASP A 33 16.03 2.47 -11.66
N PRO A 34 15.80 1.60 -10.66
CA PRO A 34 16.60 1.57 -9.45
C PRO A 34 18.07 1.17 -9.71
N ALA A 35 18.40 0.50 -10.82
CA ALA A 35 19.79 0.29 -11.21
C ALA A 35 20.49 1.61 -11.54
N ASP A 36 19.81 2.53 -12.22
CA ASP A 36 20.35 3.86 -12.56
C ASP A 36 20.60 4.70 -11.29
N ILE A 37 19.74 4.54 -10.28
CA ILE A 37 19.92 5.14 -8.96
C ILE A 37 21.16 4.58 -8.25
N ALA A 38 21.38 3.26 -8.30
CA ALA A 38 22.54 2.62 -7.67
C ALA A 38 23.87 3.13 -8.25
N VAL A 39 23.92 3.28 -9.59
CA VAL A 39 25.06 3.87 -10.30
C VAL A 39 25.25 5.34 -9.93
N ALA A 40 24.17 6.13 -9.93
CA ALA A 40 24.23 7.54 -9.56
C ALA A 40 24.67 7.77 -8.10
N MET A 41 24.38 6.84 -7.20
CA MET A 41 24.79 6.88 -5.79
C MET A 41 26.16 6.23 -5.53
N MET A 42 26.84 5.73 -6.56
CA MET A 42 28.12 4.99 -6.44
C MET A 42 28.06 3.87 -5.39
N LEU A 43 26.97 3.12 -5.36
CA LEU A 43 26.81 2.00 -4.44
C LEU A 43 27.65 0.80 -4.92
N ASP A 44 28.55 0.30 -4.07
CA ASP A 44 29.33 -0.92 -4.34
C ASP A 44 28.50 -2.18 -4.06
N ILE A 45 27.40 -2.35 -4.79
CA ILE A 45 26.45 -3.46 -4.64
C ILE A 45 26.07 -3.96 -6.03
N ASP A 46 25.88 -5.28 -6.16
CA ASP A 46 25.33 -5.89 -7.36
C ASP A 46 24.01 -5.23 -7.78
N GLU A 47 24.00 -4.59 -8.96
CA GLU A 47 22.83 -3.90 -9.52
C GLU A 47 21.60 -4.81 -9.58
N SER A 48 21.80 -6.09 -9.90
CA SER A 48 20.72 -7.07 -9.98
C SER A 48 20.03 -7.30 -8.63
N VAL A 49 20.80 -7.31 -7.55
CA VAL A 49 20.31 -7.50 -6.17
C VAL A 49 19.61 -6.24 -5.70
N PHE A 50 20.21 -5.07 -5.95
CA PHE A 50 19.62 -3.78 -5.58
C PHE A 50 18.29 -3.55 -6.30
N ARG A 51 18.19 -3.88 -7.60
CA ARG A 51 16.97 -3.75 -8.39
C ARG A 51 15.82 -4.57 -7.82
N ILE A 52 16.06 -5.84 -7.48
CA ILE A 52 15.04 -6.72 -6.90
C ILE A 52 14.63 -6.22 -5.50
N GLN A 53 15.59 -5.80 -4.68
CA GLN A 53 15.32 -5.26 -3.34
C GLN A 53 14.49 -3.99 -3.41
N ALA A 54 14.84 -3.04 -4.28
CA ALA A 54 14.12 -1.80 -4.46
C ALA A 54 12.67 -2.06 -4.92
N TYR A 55 12.46 -2.93 -5.90
CA TYR A 55 11.12 -3.28 -6.37
C TYR A 55 10.27 -3.95 -5.28
N ALA A 56 10.81 -4.97 -4.61
CA ALA A 56 10.10 -5.71 -3.58
C ALA A 56 9.79 -4.82 -2.36
N PHE A 57 10.75 -4.02 -1.92
CA PHE A 57 10.58 -3.12 -0.78
C PHE A 57 9.56 -2.03 -1.08
N SER A 58 9.65 -1.38 -2.24
CA SER A 58 8.72 -0.31 -2.62
C SER A 58 7.30 -0.81 -2.72
N PHE A 59 7.11 -1.98 -3.33
CA PHE A 59 5.81 -2.63 -3.42
C PHE A 59 5.26 -2.99 -2.04
N GLY A 60 6.04 -3.70 -1.22
CA GLY A 60 5.60 -4.10 0.12
C GLY A 60 5.28 -2.90 1.01
N PHE A 61 6.13 -1.88 1.00
CA PHE A 61 5.94 -0.66 1.78
C PHE A 61 4.69 0.11 1.37
N MET A 62 4.51 0.38 0.07
CA MET A 62 3.29 1.07 -0.40
C MET A 62 2.04 0.24 -0.14
N TRP A 63 2.10 -1.08 -0.32
CA TRP A 63 0.95 -1.95 -0.13
C TRP A 63 0.49 -1.95 1.34
N LEU A 64 1.43 -2.03 2.27
CA LEU A 64 1.14 -1.91 3.70
C LEU A 64 0.65 -0.51 4.07
N ALA A 65 1.28 0.55 3.54
CA ALA A 65 0.89 1.93 3.80
C ALA A 65 -0.56 2.20 3.36
N PHE A 66 -0.94 1.84 2.13
CA PHE A 66 -2.30 2.00 1.63
C PHE A 66 -3.30 1.15 2.41
N SER A 67 -2.91 -0.07 2.80
CA SER A 67 -3.75 -0.94 3.62
C SER A 67 -4.01 -0.32 4.99
N ALA A 68 -2.96 0.23 5.63
CA ALA A 68 -3.06 0.92 6.91
C ALA A 68 -3.92 2.20 6.80
N SER A 69 -3.74 3.01 5.76
CA SER A 69 -4.55 4.20 5.51
C SER A 69 -6.03 3.87 5.36
N THR A 70 -6.35 2.80 4.63
CA THR A 70 -7.75 2.37 4.47
C THR A 70 -8.31 1.85 5.80
N PHE A 71 -7.54 1.08 6.55
CA PHE A 71 -7.97 0.59 7.86
C PHE A 71 -8.27 1.74 8.83
N LEU A 72 -7.40 2.76 8.89
CA LEU A 72 -7.61 3.95 9.70
C LEU A 72 -8.84 4.74 9.24
N ASN A 73 -9.05 4.92 7.94
CA ASN A 73 -10.24 5.59 7.41
C ASN A 73 -11.54 4.86 7.79
N CYS A 74 -11.56 3.53 7.69
CA CYS A 74 -12.69 2.71 8.15
C CYS A 74 -12.91 2.84 9.66
N TYR A 75 -11.84 2.82 10.45
CA TYR A 75 -11.90 2.97 11.90
C TYR A 75 -12.49 4.34 12.31
N PHE A 76 -11.96 5.44 11.78
CA PHE A 76 -12.47 6.78 12.06
C PHE A 76 -13.90 7.00 11.54
N SER A 77 -14.24 6.45 10.37
CA SER A 77 -15.61 6.51 9.84
C SER A 77 -16.61 5.80 10.76
N ARG A 78 -16.23 4.64 11.30
CA ARG A 78 -17.05 3.89 12.26
C ARG A 78 -17.18 4.64 13.59
N LEU A 79 -16.10 5.26 14.07
CA LEU A 79 -16.12 6.05 15.30
C LEU A 79 -17.05 7.27 15.18
N LYS A 80 -16.97 7.99 14.05
CA LYS A 80 -17.88 9.10 13.72
C LYS A 80 -19.34 8.67 13.63
N TYR A 81 -19.63 7.53 12.98
CA TYR A 81 -20.98 6.98 12.89
C TYR A 81 -21.57 6.67 14.28
N ASN A 82 -20.78 6.05 15.16
CA ASN A 82 -21.22 5.74 16.52
C ASN A 82 -21.51 7.02 17.32
N MET A 83 -20.62 8.02 17.28
CA MET A 83 -20.84 9.31 17.97
C MET A 83 -22.13 10.00 17.52
N ASN A 84 -22.41 10.04 16.22
CA ASN A 84 -23.62 10.68 15.69
C ASN A 84 -24.93 9.94 16.06
N ASN A 85 -24.86 8.61 16.24
CA ASN A 85 -26.03 7.81 16.59
C ASN A 85 -26.25 7.65 18.10
N THR A 86 -25.22 7.86 18.93
CA THR A 86 -25.37 7.94 20.39
C THR A 86 -25.91 9.31 20.84
N ALA A 87 -25.80 10.34 20.00
CA ALA A 87 -26.35 11.67 20.24
C ALA A 87 -27.83 11.85 19.82
N LYS A 88 -28.47 10.79 19.32
CA LYS A 88 -29.91 10.71 19.04
C LYS A 88 -30.58 9.76 20.02
#